data_AF-A0AA51MKG6-F1
#
_entry.id   AF-A0AA51MKG6-F1
#
_cell.length_a   1.000
_cell.length_b   1.000
_cell.length_c   1.000
_cell.angle_alpha   90.00
_cell.angle_beta   90.00
_cell.angle_gamma   90.00
#
_symmetry.space_group_name_H-M   'P 1'
#
loop_
_entity.id
_entity.type
_entity.pdbx_description
1 polymer ?
#
loop_
_entity_poly.entity_id
_entity_poly.type
_entity_poly.pdbx_seq_one_letter_code
_entity_poly.pdbx_strand_id
1 'polypeptide(L)'
;MDTWRVHDYGYLLALDGTQHFSSSHIHCEQCLTKTHHNGTVTYSHQVLTPVLTAPDKPQVIPLPPEFISRQDGQTKQDCEINAAKRWLAQWGADYIPLGITFLGMICIVTSPFAKPSWTLAHSSFSTANPLPTRPAILILPPTAQSHPHDAAALSRRA
;
A
#
# COMPACT_ATOMS: atom_id res chain seq x y z
N MET A 1 -13.96 3.06 13.50
CA MET A 1 -13.20 3.15 12.23
C MET A 1 -13.75 4.29 11.37
N ASP A 2 -15.07 4.47 11.32
CA ASP A 2 -15.74 5.48 10.46
C ASP A 2 -15.23 6.92 10.60
N THR A 3 -14.69 7.31 11.76
CA THR A 3 -14.09 8.63 11.95
C THR A 3 -12.82 8.84 11.12
N TRP A 4 -12.14 7.80 10.66
CA TRP A 4 -10.96 7.86 9.75
C TRP A 4 -11.34 7.89 8.27
N ARG A 5 -12.64 7.89 7.94
CA ARG A 5 -13.10 7.98 6.57
C ARG A 5 -13.01 9.43 6.07
N VAL A 6 -12.33 9.64 4.96
CA VAL A 6 -12.23 10.91 4.25
C VAL A 6 -13.35 11.00 3.22
N HIS A 7 -14.06 12.13 3.22
CA HIS A 7 -15.14 12.40 2.28
C HIS A 7 -14.65 12.22 0.83
N ASP A 8 -15.44 11.57 -0.03
CA ASP A 8 -15.14 11.21 -1.43
C ASP A 8 -13.99 10.21 -1.69
N TYR A 9 -13.07 10.01 -0.74
CA TYR A 9 -11.88 9.15 -0.91
C TYR A 9 -11.91 7.87 -0.08
N GLY A 10 -12.93 7.69 0.75
CA GLY A 10 -13.07 6.56 1.66
C GLY A 10 -11.93 6.53 2.68
N TYR A 11 -11.23 5.40 2.84
CA TYR A 11 -10.12 5.29 3.79
C TYR A 11 -8.78 5.50 3.12
N LEU A 12 -7.91 6.33 3.69
CA LEU A 12 -6.56 6.52 3.17
C LEU A 12 -5.61 5.51 3.81
N LEU A 13 -5.00 4.65 3.01
CA LEU A 13 -4.07 3.61 3.44
C LEU A 13 -2.65 3.94 2.96
N ALA A 14 -1.79 4.35 3.88
CA ALA A 14 -0.38 4.54 3.58
C ALA A 14 0.39 3.22 3.69
N LEU A 15 1.21 2.91 2.68
CA LEU A 15 2.16 1.81 2.68
C LEU A 15 3.57 2.38 2.68
N ASP A 16 4.39 1.99 3.64
CA ASP A 16 5.79 2.41 3.71
C ASP A 16 6.67 1.28 4.27
N GLY A 17 7.90 1.19 3.77
CA GLY A 17 8.89 0.24 4.26
C GLY A 17 9.73 0.87 5.37
N THR A 18 9.90 0.17 6.49
CA THR A 18 10.79 0.60 7.57
C THR A 18 11.75 -0.50 7.99
N GLN A 19 12.93 -0.12 8.49
CA GLN A 19 13.93 -1.07 8.97
C GLN A 19 13.66 -1.40 10.43
N HIS A 20 13.35 -2.67 10.69
CA HIS A 20 13.10 -3.19 12.04
C HIS A 20 14.40 -3.52 12.79
N PHE A 21 15.40 -4.07 12.07
CA PHE A 21 16.67 -4.51 12.66
C PHE A 21 17.83 -4.31 11.69
N SER A 22 19.03 -4.04 12.21
CA SER A 22 20.27 -4.02 11.45
C SER A 22 21.48 -4.42 12.29
N SER A 23 22.38 -5.23 11.72
CA SER A 23 23.64 -5.63 12.35
C SER A 23 24.69 -5.98 11.32
N SER A 24 25.96 -5.84 11.68
CA SER A 24 27.10 -6.33 10.90
C SER A 24 27.56 -7.73 11.30
N HIS A 25 27.01 -8.30 12.38
CA HIS A 25 27.46 -9.59 12.94
C HIS A 25 26.32 -10.58 13.19
N ILE A 26 25.18 -10.11 13.72
CA ILE A 26 24.04 -10.96 14.05
C ILE A 26 23.12 -11.04 12.84
N HIS A 27 22.83 -12.27 12.38
CA HIS A 27 21.99 -12.49 11.21
C HIS A 27 21.19 -13.79 11.30
N CYS A 28 20.16 -13.90 10.46
CA CYS A 28 19.48 -15.16 10.14
C CYS A 28 19.35 -15.31 8.62
N GLU A 29 18.89 -16.47 8.16
CA GLU A 29 18.73 -16.78 6.74
C GLU A 29 17.77 -15.82 6.01
N GLN A 30 16.77 -15.29 6.74
CA GLN A 30 15.75 -14.40 6.22
C GLN A 30 16.18 -12.92 6.17
N CYS A 31 17.35 -12.56 6.72
CA CYS A 31 17.87 -11.20 6.66
C CYS A 31 18.09 -10.75 5.22
N LEU A 32 17.74 -9.50 4.94
CA LEU A 32 18.27 -8.78 3.80
C LEU A 32 19.76 -8.51 4.02
N THR A 33 20.55 -8.50 2.97
CA THR A 33 22.02 -8.37 3.00
C THR A 33 22.46 -7.24 2.10
N LYS A 34 23.32 -6.35 2.60
CA LYS A 34 23.93 -5.28 1.82
C LYS A 34 25.44 -5.35 1.94
N THR A 35 26.11 -5.56 0.82
CA THR A 35 27.57 -5.45 0.72
C THR A 35 27.94 -4.00 0.41
N HIS A 36 28.77 -3.39 1.24
CA HIS A 36 29.24 -2.02 1.09
C HIS A 36 30.50 -1.96 0.24
N HIS A 37 30.83 -0.77 -0.27
CA HIS A 37 32.01 -0.57 -1.12
C HIS A 37 33.34 -0.97 -0.43
N ASN A 38 33.40 -0.86 0.90
CA ASN A 38 34.57 -1.27 1.69
C ASN A 38 34.65 -2.78 1.96
N GLY A 39 33.77 -3.60 1.35
CA GLY A 39 33.71 -5.05 1.52
C GLY A 39 32.96 -5.52 2.77
N THR A 40 32.54 -4.61 3.66
CA THR A 40 31.73 -4.99 4.83
C THR A 40 30.32 -5.37 4.43
N VAL A 41 29.67 -6.21 5.23
CA VAL A 41 28.30 -6.69 5.01
C VAL A 41 27.42 -6.25 6.17
N THR A 42 26.20 -5.81 5.86
CA THR A 42 25.16 -5.53 6.84
C THR A 42 23.95 -6.40 6.57
N TYR A 43 23.40 -6.95 7.64
CA TYR A 43 22.19 -7.76 7.65
C TYR A 43 21.06 -6.94 8.25
N SER A 44 19.88 -6.98 7.66
CA SER A 44 18.73 -6.21 8.13
C SER A 44 17.43 -6.97 7.98
N HIS A 45 16.48 -6.68 8.87
CA HIS A 45 15.07 -7.00 8.66
C HIS A 45 14.34 -5.70 8.39
N GLN A 46 13.55 -5.71 7.31
CA GLN A 46 12.66 -4.62 6.97
C GLN A 46 11.23 -5.12 7.02
N VAL A 47 10.31 -4.19 7.23
CA VAL A 47 8.89 -4.47 7.38
C VAL A 47 8.10 -3.40 6.63
N LEU A 48 7.17 -3.83 5.81
CA LEU A 48 6.15 -2.98 5.22
C LEU A 48 5.07 -2.73 6.28
N THR A 49 4.79 -1.46 6.55
CA THR A 49 3.84 -1.04 7.57
C THR A 49 2.64 -0.33 6.92
N PRO A 50 1.52 -1.02 6.72
CA PRO A 50 0.27 -0.39 6.30
C PRO A 50 -0.37 0.37 7.46
N VAL A 51 -0.74 1.63 7.23
CA VAL A 51 -1.40 2.47 8.24
C VAL A 51 -2.55 3.25 7.64
N LEU A 52 -3.69 3.29 8.33
CA LEU A 52 -4.78 4.19 7.98
C LEU A 52 -4.53 5.57 8.56
N THR A 53 -4.72 6.59 7.73
CA THR A 53 -4.49 7.99 8.07
C THR A 53 -5.66 8.87 7.63
N ALA A 54 -5.79 10.04 8.24
CA ALA A 54 -6.78 11.05 7.88
C ALA A 54 -6.17 12.46 8.08
N PRO A 55 -6.40 13.44 7.18
CA PRO A 55 -5.76 14.76 7.25
C PRO A 55 -6.03 15.56 8.53
N ASP A 56 -7.19 15.33 9.16
CA ASP A 56 -7.64 15.99 10.39
C ASP A 56 -7.22 15.24 11.66
N LYS A 57 -6.43 14.16 11.54
CA LYS A 57 -6.03 13.31 12.68
C LYS A 57 -4.52 13.21 12.83
N PRO A 58 -3.97 13.56 14.00
CA PRO A 58 -2.57 13.33 14.28
C PRO A 58 -2.24 11.85 14.54
N GLN A 59 -3.24 11.01 14.83
CA GLN A 59 -3.06 9.57 15.04
C GLN A 59 -3.35 8.75 13.79
N VAL A 60 -2.64 7.63 13.67
CA VAL A 60 -2.84 6.61 12.64
C VAL A 60 -3.37 5.31 13.24
N ILE A 61 -4.04 4.50 12.43
CA ILE A 61 -4.42 3.14 12.81
C ILE A 61 -3.47 2.16 12.10
N PRO A 62 -2.57 1.47 12.82
CA PRO A 62 -1.71 0.47 12.23
C PRO A 62 -2.52 -0.77 11.81
N LEU A 63 -2.21 -1.31 10.63
CA LEU A 63 -2.74 -2.60 10.17
C LEU A 63 -1.65 -3.68 10.30
N PRO A 64 -1.98 -4.97 10.09
CA PRO A 64 -1.00 -6.04 10.16
C PRO A 64 0.21 -5.77 9.24
N PRO A 65 1.44 -5.81 9.76
CA PRO A 65 2.64 -5.57 8.97
C PRO A 65 2.99 -6.78 8.09
N GLU A 66 3.83 -6.57 7.08
CA GLU A 66 4.38 -7.62 6.22
C GLU A 66 5.91 -7.53 6.18
N PHE A 67 6.62 -8.61 6.53
CA PHE A 67 8.08 -8.61 6.48
C PHE A 67 8.61 -8.55 5.05
N ILE A 68 9.57 -7.66 4.82
CA ILE A 68 10.36 -7.63 3.59
C ILE A 68 11.58 -8.51 3.86
N SER A 69 11.50 -9.76 3.42
CA SER A 69 12.46 -10.81 3.77
C SER A 69 12.66 -11.77 2.62
N ARG A 70 13.85 -12.36 2.52
CA ARG A 70 14.14 -13.34 1.46
C ARG A 70 13.10 -14.46 1.49
N GLN A 71 12.54 -14.73 0.32
CA GLN A 71 11.56 -15.80 0.13
C GLN A 71 12.27 -17.05 -0.37
N ASP A 72 11.80 -18.21 0.08
CA ASP A 72 12.39 -19.50 -0.30
C ASP A 72 12.37 -19.69 -1.83
N GLY A 73 13.48 -20.17 -2.37
CA GLY A 73 13.64 -20.42 -3.80
C GLY A 73 13.84 -19.17 -4.67
N GLN A 74 13.93 -17.97 -4.10
CA GLN A 74 14.21 -16.74 -4.87
C GLN A 74 15.71 -16.41 -4.90
N THR A 75 16.21 -16.08 -6.09
CA THR A 75 17.61 -15.66 -6.29
C THR A 75 17.84 -14.19 -5.94
N LYS A 76 16.80 -13.35 -6.09
CA LYS A 76 16.85 -11.92 -5.76
C LYS A 76 16.29 -11.68 -4.36
N GLN A 77 16.92 -10.78 -3.64
CA GLN A 77 16.40 -10.30 -2.36
C GLN A 77 15.03 -9.63 -2.53
N ASP A 78 14.23 -9.73 -1.49
CA ASP A 78 12.88 -9.20 -1.47
C ASP A 78 12.87 -7.66 -1.47
N CYS A 79 11.70 -7.07 -1.74
CA CYS A 79 11.53 -5.63 -1.76
C CYS A 79 10.12 -5.21 -1.34
N GLU A 80 9.95 -3.92 -1.06
CA GLU A 80 8.68 -3.30 -0.65
C GLU A 80 7.53 -3.62 -1.61
N ILE A 81 7.79 -3.63 -2.92
CA ILE A 81 6.77 -3.97 -3.94
C ILE A 81 6.26 -5.40 -3.74
N ASN A 82 7.16 -6.35 -3.52
CA ASN A 82 6.79 -7.75 -3.38
C ASN A 82 6.09 -8.01 -2.04
N ALA A 83 6.55 -7.36 -0.96
CA ALA A 83 5.83 -7.34 0.30
C ALA A 83 4.42 -6.75 0.13
N ALA A 84 4.28 -5.65 -0.59
CA ALA A 84 2.97 -5.05 -0.84
C ALA A 84 2.05 -5.98 -1.64
N LYS A 85 2.58 -6.74 -2.61
CA LYS A 85 1.80 -7.78 -3.33
C LYS A 85 1.29 -8.84 -2.37
N ARG A 86 2.15 -9.37 -1.50
CA ARG A 86 1.77 -10.41 -0.52
C ARG A 86 0.73 -9.86 0.44
N TRP A 87 0.94 -8.65 0.94
CA TRP A 87 -0.01 -7.99 1.83
C TRP A 87 -1.38 -7.80 1.16
N LEU A 88 -1.42 -7.29 -0.08
CA LEU A 88 -2.68 -7.12 -0.83
C LEU A 88 -3.36 -8.46 -1.15
N ALA A 89 -2.58 -9.50 -1.45
CA ALA A 89 -3.14 -10.83 -1.70
C ALA A 89 -3.79 -11.43 -0.44
N GLN A 90 -3.21 -11.16 0.74
CA GLN A 90 -3.73 -11.66 2.01
C GLN A 90 -4.90 -10.83 2.54
N TRP A 91 -4.79 -9.51 2.49
CA TRP A 91 -5.69 -8.59 3.20
C TRP A 91 -6.58 -7.74 2.29
N GLY A 92 -6.28 -7.68 0.99
CA GLY A 92 -6.98 -6.81 0.06
C GLY A 92 -8.48 -7.08 -0.02
N ALA A 93 -8.92 -8.34 0.09
CA ALA A 93 -10.32 -8.70 0.03
C ALA A 93 -11.15 -8.09 1.19
N ASP A 94 -10.56 -7.92 2.37
CA ASP A 94 -11.23 -7.36 3.55
C ASP A 94 -11.31 -5.83 3.47
N TYR A 95 -10.29 -5.22 2.85
CA TYR A 95 -10.04 -3.79 2.88
C TYR A 95 -10.58 -3.06 1.64
N ILE A 96 -10.58 -3.67 0.45
CA ILE A 96 -11.10 -3.08 -0.79
C ILE A 96 -12.58 -2.66 -0.69
N PRO A 97 -13.50 -3.46 -0.11
CA PRO A 97 -14.93 -3.08 0.00
C PRO A 97 -15.18 -1.82 0.84
N LEU A 98 -14.21 -1.41 1.66
CA LEU A 98 -14.31 -0.20 2.49
C LEU A 98 -14.08 1.09 1.69
N GLY A 99 -13.65 0.98 0.43
CA GLY A 99 -13.30 2.11 -0.43
C GLY A 99 -11.95 2.70 -0.01
N ILE A 100 -10.85 1.99 -0.26
CA ILE A 100 -9.52 2.45 0.12
C ILE A 100 -8.82 3.21 -1.00
N THR A 101 -8.16 4.29 -0.63
CA THR A 101 -7.21 5.03 -1.46
C THR A 101 -5.80 4.79 -0.91
N PHE A 102 -4.89 4.31 -1.75
CA PHE A 102 -3.51 4.07 -1.34
C PHE A 102 -2.68 5.35 -1.39
N LEU A 103 -1.94 5.58 -0.32
CA LEU A 103 -0.95 6.65 -0.20
C LEU A 103 0.45 6.03 -0.16
N GLY A 104 1.36 6.58 -0.95
CA GLY A 104 2.78 6.25 -0.85
C GLY A 104 3.32 5.20 -1.84
N MET A 105 4.64 5.27 -1.93
CA MET A 105 5.61 4.52 -2.75
C MET A 105 5.45 4.61 -4.28
N ILE A 106 6.25 5.49 -4.89
CA ILE A 106 6.49 5.62 -6.34
C ILE A 106 6.69 4.26 -7.04
N CYS A 107 7.28 3.29 -6.35
CA CYS A 107 7.58 1.94 -6.85
C CYS A 107 6.36 1.05 -7.13
N ILE A 108 5.24 1.22 -6.40
CA ILE A 108 3.99 0.49 -6.71
C ILE A 108 3.31 1.11 -7.93
N VAL A 109 3.39 2.44 -8.05
CA VAL A 109 2.80 3.22 -9.14
C VAL A 109 3.52 2.99 -10.48
N THR A 110 4.83 2.74 -10.47
CA THR A 110 5.66 2.58 -11.69
C THR A 110 5.78 1.14 -12.21
N SER A 111 5.22 0.15 -11.51
CA SER A 111 5.21 -1.25 -11.94
C SER A 111 3.91 -1.54 -12.74
N PRO A 112 3.84 -2.49 -13.70
CA PRO A 112 2.66 -2.68 -14.58
C PRO A 112 1.44 -3.30 -13.86
N PHE A 113 1.17 -2.87 -12.63
CA PHE A 113 0.07 -3.31 -11.76
C PHE A 113 -1.31 -2.87 -12.23
N ALA A 114 -1.40 -1.93 -13.16
CA ALA A 114 -2.67 -1.52 -13.74
C ALA A 114 -3.22 -2.61 -14.67
N LYS A 115 -3.87 -3.65 -14.10
CA LYS A 115 -5.01 -4.28 -14.77
C LYS A 115 -6.06 -3.18 -15.13
N PRO A 116 -6.88 -3.35 -16.19
CA PRO A 116 -7.75 -2.28 -16.70
C PRO A 116 -8.77 -1.69 -15.70
N SER A 117 -8.93 -2.27 -14.50
CA SER A 117 -9.85 -1.82 -13.45
C SER A 117 -9.25 -0.80 -12.46
N TRP A 118 -7.95 -0.46 -12.56
CA TRP A 118 -7.28 0.45 -11.63
C TRP A 118 -7.12 1.83 -12.27
N THR A 119 -7.87 2.83 -11.79
CA THR A 119 -7.78 4.21 -12.29
C THR A 119 -6.79 5.02 -11.45
N LEU A 120 -5.78 5.60 -12.06
CA LEU A 120 -4.93 6.61 -11.44
C LEU A 120 -5.69 7.93 -11.34
N ALA A 121 -5.75 8.53 -10.16
CA ALA A 121 -6.32 9.85 -9.97
C ALA A 121 -5.30 10.74 -9.24
N HIS A 122 -4.97 11.87 -9.86
CA HIS A 122 -3.95 12.79 -9.38
C HIS A 122 -4.59 13.80 -8.42
N SER A 123 -4.16 13.83 -7.16
CA SER A 123 -4.35 15.00 -6.28
C SER A 123 -3.02 15.36 -5.62
N SER A 124 -2.81 16.66 -5.42
CA SER A 124 -1.54 17.20 -4.92
C SER A 124 -1.60 17.31 -3.40
N PHE A 125 -0.77 16.55 -2.68
CA PHE A 125 -0.59 16.72 -1.23
C PHE A 125 0.87 17.01 -0.90
N SER A 126 1.22 18.29 -0.76
CA SER A 126 2.59 18.73 -0.50
C SER A 126 3.04 18.29 0.89
N THR A 127 3.96 17.32 0.98
CA THR A 127 4.79 17.14 2.18
C THR A 127 6.09 17.90 1.93
N ALA A 128 6.42 18.81 2.84
CA ALA A 128 7.53 19.73 2.74
C ALA A 128 8.88 18.97 2.72
N ASN A 129 9.43 18.77 1.52
CA ASN A 129 10.83 18.44 1.26
C ASN A 129 11.21 19.13 -0.07
N PRO A 130 12.28 19.95 -0.16
CA PRO A 130 12.53 20.82 -1.32
C PRO A 130 13.16 20.08 -2.52
N LEU A 131 12.65 18.89 -2.84
CA LEU A 131 12.88 18.20 -4.11
C LEU A 131 11.53 18.07 -4.81
N PRO A 132 11.43 18.36 -6.13
CA PRO A 132 10.15 18.43 -6.83
C PRO A 132 9.62 17.01 -7.07
N THR A 133 9.12 16.38 -6.02
CA THR A 133 8.49 15.07 -6.08
C THR A 133 7.00 15.27 -5.90
N ARG A 134 6.30 15.24 -7.04
CA ARG A 134 4.83 15.18 -7.06
C ARG A 134 4.39 13.93 -6.31
N PRO A 135 3.57 14.02 -5.26
CA PRO A 135 2.96 12.84 -4.67
C PRO A 135 1.96 12.26 -5.67
N ALA A 136 2.12 10.98 -6.02
CA ALA A 136 1.11 10.24 -6.76
C ALA A 136 0.18 9.56 -5.73
N ILE A 137 -1.11 9.83 -5.82
CA ILE A 137 -2.17 9.22 -5.03
C ILE A 137 -2.86 8.19 -5.94
N LEU A 138 -3.16 6.99 -5.44
CA LEU A 138 -3.90 5.97 -6.20
C LEU A 138 -5.29 5.82 -5.59
N ILE A 139 -6.31 6.34 -6.28
CA ILE A 139 -7.71 6.26 -5.85
C ILE A 139 -8.34 5.04 -6.51
N LEU A 140 -8.79 4.07 -5.72
CA LEU A 140 -9.66 3.03 -6.22
C LEU A 140 -11.06 3.62 -6.40
N PRO A 141 -11.69 3.52 -7.59
CA PRO A 141 -13.11 3.83 -7.66
C PRO A 141 -13.86 2.84 -6.77
N PRO A 142 -14.84 3.30 -5.96
CA PRO A 142 -15.73 2.38 -5.27
C PRO A 142 -16.39 1.50 -6.34
N THR A 143 -16.31 0.18 -6.19
CA THR A 143 -17.11 -0.74 -6.99
C THR A 143 -18.55 -0.30 -6.86
N ALA A 144 -19.17 0.09 -7.98
CA ALA A 144 -20.58 0.43 -8.02
C ALA A 144 -21.36 -0.77 -7.47
N GLN A 145 -21.81 -0.66 -6.22
CA GLN A 145 -22.77 -1.59 -5.66
C GLN A 145 -24.09 -1.30 -6.39
N SER A 146 -24.40 -2.10 -7.41
CA SER A 146 -25.75 -2.16 -7.94
C SER A 146 -26.63 -2.79 -6.86
N HIS A 147 -27.40 -1.96 -6.16
CA HIS A 147 -28.49 -2.42 -5.32
C HIS A 147 -29.51 -3.16 -6.21
N PRO A 148 -29.85 -4.44 -5.90
CA PRO A 148 -30.84 -5.17 -6.67
C PRO A 148 -32.24 -4.81 -6.17
N HIS A 149 -32.73 -3.60 -6.44
CA HIS A 149 -34.14 -3.27 -6.13
C HIS A 149 -34.89 -2.36 -7.11
N ASP A 150 -34.26 -1.78 -8.13
CA ASP A 150 -34.94 -0.85 -9.08
C ASP A 150 -35.25 -1.42 -10.47
N ALA A 151 -35.43 -2.74 -10.60
CA ALA A 151 -35.79 -3.40 -11.87
C ALA A 151 -37.26 -3.84 -11.97
N ALA A 152 -38.18 -3.17 -11.27
CA ALA A 152 -39.61 -3.54 -11.27
C ALA A 152 -40.57 -2.35 -11.32
N ALA A 153 -40.32 -1.35 -12.18
CA ALA A 153 -41.33 -0.34 -12.49
C ALA A 153 -41.04 0.32 -13.84
N LEU A 154 -41.27 -0.37 -14.96
CA LEU A 154 -41.51 0.22 -16.30
C LEU A 154 -41.90 -0.89 -17.30
N SER A 155 -43.08 -1.47 -17.11
CA SER A 155 -43.84 -2.13 -18.19
C SER A 155 -45.31 -2.19 -17.77
N ARG A 156 -46.00 -1.07 -17.97
CA ARG A 156 -47.47 -0.93 -18.04
C ARG A 156 -47.81 0.54 -18.25
N ARG A 157 -48.01 0.95 -19.51
CA ARG A 157 -49.09 1.84 -19.99
C ARG A 157 -48.82 2.28 -21.44
N ALA A 158 -49.86 2.07 -22.25
CA ALA A 158 -50.19 2.61 -23.57
C ALA A 158 -49.29 2.18 -24.74
#